data_AF-A0A2X0KDC6-F1
#
_entry.id   AF-A0A2X0KDC6-F1
#
_cell.length_a   1.000
_cell.length_b   1.000
_cell.length_c   1.000
_cell.angle_alpha   90.00
_cell.angle_beta   90.00
_cell.angle_gamma   90.00
#
_symmetry.space_group_name_H-M   'P 1'
#
loop_
_entity.id
_entity.type
_entity.pdbx_description
1 polymer ?
#
loop_
_entity_poly.entity_id
_entity_poly.type
_entity_poly.pdbx_seq_one_letter_code
_entity_poly.pdbx_strand_id
1 'polypeptide(L)'
;MVALAAVGTLAAVTACSSGVTSQSVNPTRTVTATVTHQAAPTPTSGPTHTSIPPSSAHAVEPTATVTTVPPRATPTSRGGSSAATTTVVIYGCDGRPVGQPATFILFCGDAGAALQSLAWTGWGGPSATAAGWLRQNTCVPNCAAGGSVSYPATVTVSGLTGGRYTSMHVNAPSAPTPSSDFKLGLNGPVISR
;
A
#
# COMPACT_ATOMS: atom_id res chain seq x y z
N MET A 1 -1.99 19.35 81.84
CA MET A 1 -2.95 19.59 80.75
C MET A 1 -2.15 20.00 79.51
N VAL A 2 -2.37 19.22 78.44
CA VAL A 2 -1.96 19.39 77.04
C VAL A 2 -0.46 19.26 76.71
N ALA A 3 -0.21 18.39 75.74
CA ALA A 3 1.02 17.67 75.45
C ALA A 3 1.83 18.29 74.29
N LEU A 4 3.12 17.92 74.27
CA LEU A 4 4.15 18.22 73.28
C LEU A 4 3.82 17.70 71.86
N ALA A 5 4.32 18.38 70.83
CA ALA A 5 5.41 17.89 69.95
C ALA A 5 5.72 18.88 68.82
N ALA A 6 6.99 19.28 68.72
CA ALA A 6 7.55 20.04 67.63
C ALA A 6 8.02 19.11 66.50
N VAL A 7 7.78 19.47 65.24
CA VAL A 7 8.57 19.00 64.09
C VAL A 7 8.62 20.13 63.06
N GLY A 8 9.82 20.66 62.81
CA GLY A 8 10.11 21.49 61.64
C GLY A 8 10.99 20.70 60.68
N THR A 9 10.95 21.04 59.39
CA THR A 9 12.04 20.75 58.44
C THR A 9 11.95 21.68 57.22
N LEU A 10 13.10 22.27 56.89
CA LEU A 10 13.44 23.06 55.71
C LEU A 10 14.09 22.18 54.63
N ALA A 11 14.03 22.64 53.37
CA ALA A 11 14.86 22.29 52.20
C ALA A 11 14.62 20.88 51.58
N ALA A 12 14.82 20.61 50.28
CA ALA A 12 15.53 21.29 49.21
C ALA A 12 14.96 20.88 47.83
N VAL A 13 15.02 21.79 46.85
CA VAL A 13 14.89 21.46 45.43
C VAL A 13 16.14 20.67 44.99
N THR A 14 15.95 19.47 44.45
CA THR A 14 17.06 18.66 43.92
C THR A 14 16.80 18.36 42.44
N ALA A 15 17.62 18.99 41.60
CA ALA A 15 17.77 18.65 40.19
C ALA A 15 18.51 17.31 40.07
N CYS A 16 18.04 16.40 39.20
CA CYS A 16 18.77 15.20 38.83
C CYS A 16 19.22 15.30 37.38
N SER A 17 20.52 15.52 37.20
CA SER A 17 21.24 15.44 35.95
C SER A 17 21.85 14.04 35.78
N SER A 18 21.81 13.54 34.54
CA SER A 18 22.78 12.62 33.88
C SER A 18 23.01 11.20 34.42
N GLY A 19 22.87 10.22 33.53
CA GLY A 19 23.38 8.86 33.76
C GLY A 19 23.18 7.92 32.58
N VAL A 20 23.75 8.24 31.41
CA VAL A 20 23.87 7.27 30.30
C VAL A 20 24.90 6.21 30.73
N THR A 21 24.44 5.01 31.05
CA THR A 21 25.32 3.86 31.26
C THR A 21 25.61 3.20 29.92
N SER A 22 26.76 3.52 29.34
CA SER A 22 27.38 2.73 28.28
C SER A 22 27.70 1.34 28.84
N GLN A 23 27.04 0.31 28.33
CA GLN A 23 27.40 -1.09 28.60
C GLN A 23 27.96 -1.70 27.32
N SER A 24 29.30 -1.84 27.30
CA SER A 24 30.02 -2.64 26.32
C SER A 24 29.85 -4.11 26.68
N VAL A 25 29.23 -4.90 25.81
CA VAL A 25 29.22 -6.37 25.91
C VAL A 25 29.67 -6.94 24.57
N ASN A 26 30.90 -7.42 24.55
CA ASN A 26 31.48 -8.24 23.48
C ASN A 26 30.74 -9.59 23.40
N PRO A 27 30.61 -10.21 22.21
CA PRO A 27 29.67 -11.28 21.95
C PRO A 27 30.33 -12.64 22.19
N THR A 28 29.64 -13.54 22.89
CA THR A 28 29.60 -15.00 22.64
C THR A 28 28.56 -15.56 23.60
N ARG A 29 27.29 -15.54 23.19
CA ARG A 29 26.29 -16.41 23.80
C ARG A 29 25.86 -17.41 22.73
N THR A 30 26.45 -18.59 22.79
CA THR A 30 25.94 -19.77 22.09
C THR A 30 24.54 -20.03 22.62
N VAL A 31 23.53 -19.68 21.82
CA VAL A 31 22.14 -20.05 22.11
C VAL A 31 21.97 -21.49 21.65
N THR A 32 22.04 -22.44 22.57
CA THR A 32 21.60 -23.80 22.32
C THR A 32 20.08 -23.76 22.17
N ALA A 33 19.60 -23.67 20.93
CA ALA A 33 18.17 -23.82 20.63
C ALA A 33 17.81 -25.30 20.79
N THR A 34 17.13 -25.64 21.89
CA THR A 34 16.46 -26.94 22.01
C THR A 34 15.29 -26.95 21.02
N VAL A 35 15.47 -27.63 19.89
CA VAL A 35 14.40 -27.85 18.91
C VAL A 35 13.46 -28.91 19.46
N THR A 36 12.38 -28.50 20.09
CA THR A 36 11.26 -29.39 20.40
C THR A 36 10.46 -29.61 19.12
N HIS A 37 10.60 -30.78 18.49
CA HIS A 37 9.73 -31.18 17.39
C HIS A 37 8.30 -31.37 17.92
N GLN A 38 7.44 -30.36 17.74
CA GLN A 38 6.00 -30.53 17.88
C GLN A 38 5.49 -31.32 16.66
N ALA A 39 4.84 -32.45 16.93
CA ALA A 39 4.16 -33.25 15.92
C ALA A 39 3.08 -32.41 15.22
N ALA A 40 3.09 -32.42 13.89
CA ALA A 40 2.10 -31.75 13.08
C ALA A 40 0.70 -32.39 13.29
N PRO A 41 -0.38 -31.61 13.42
CA PRO A 41 -1.72 -32.16 13.34
C PRO A 41 -1.99 -32.69 11.92
N THR A 42 -2.49 -33.92 11.85
CA THR A 42 -2.95 -34.59 10.63
C THR A 42 -3.95 -33.72 9.84
N PRO A 43 -3.83 -33.61 8.51
CA PRO A 43 -4.84 -32.94 7.70
C PRO A 43 -6.12 -33.80 7.64
N THR A 44 -7.19 -33.32 8.28
CA THR A 44 -8.54 -33.84 8.09
C THR A 44 -9.03 -33.46 6.70
N SER A 45 -9.12 -34.45 5.80
CA SER A 45 -9.74 -34.30 4.49
C SER A 45 -11.25 -34.02 4.64
N GLY A 46 -11.68 -32.82 4.26
CA GLY A 46 -13.09 -32.45 4.16
C GLY A 46 -13.76 -33.11 2.95
N PRO A 47 -15.10 -33.25 2.95
CA PRO A 47 -15.83 -33.97 1.92
C PRO A 47 -15.85 -33.25 0.57
N THR A 48 -15.71 -34.08 -0.45
CA THR A 48 -15.81 -33.85 -1.89
C THR A 48 -17.01 -32.98 -2.28
N HIS A 49 -16.75 -31.81 -2.88
CA HIS A 49 -17.81 -31.06 -3.56
C HIS A 49 -18.14 -31.78 -4.88
N THR A 50 -19.36 -32.33 -4.96
CA THR A 50 -19.97 -32.90 -6.16
C THR A 50 -20.05 -31.84 -7.26
N SER A 51 -19.26 -32.01 -8.32
CA SER A 51 -19.42 -31.24 -9.56
C SER A 51 -20.79 -31.52 -10.17
N ILE A 52 -21.60 -30.47 -10.30
CA ILE A 52 -22.84 -30.48 -11.07
C ILE A 52 -22.46 -30.43 -12.57
N PRO A 53 -23.00 -31.31 -13.42
CA PRO A 53 -22.75 -31.27 -14.86
C PRO A 53 -23.39 -30.03 -15.51
N PRO A 54 -22.78 -29.44 -16.56
CA PRO A 54 -23.41 -28.37 -17.30
C PRO A 54 -24.64 -28.88 -18.05
N SER A 55 -25.78 -28.24 -17.78
CA SER A 55 -27.04 -28.43 -18.49
C SER A 55 -26.86 -28.10 -19.97
N SER A 56 -27.11 -29.09 -20.82
CA SER A 56 -27.17 -28.94 -22.27
C SER A 56 -28.47 -28.24 -22.65
N ALA A 57 -28.39 -27.11 -23.35
CA ALA A 57 -29.56 -26.50 -23.96
C ALA A 57 -29.23 -25.95 -25.37
N HIS A 58 -29.59 -26.79 -26.35
CA HIS A 58 -30.22 -26.49 -27.64
C HIS A 58 -29.62 -25.40 -28.53
N ALA A 59 -28.96 -25.87 -29.61
CA ALA A 59 -28.76 -25.12 -30.84
C ALA A 59 -30.10 -24.83 -31.52
N VAL A 60 -30.32 -23.57 -31.88
CA VAL A 60 -31.32 -23.14 -32.86
C VAL A 60 -30.58 -22.31 -33.90
N GLU A 61 -30.48 -22.87 -35.10
CA GLU A 61 -29.83 -22.29 -36.25
C GLU A 61 -30.85 -21.41 -37.01
N PRO A 62 -30.60 -20.09 -37.18
CA PRO A 62 -31.40 -19.30 -38.11
C PRO A 62 -30.78 -19.36 -39.52
N THR A 63 -31.60 -19.78 -40.49
CA THR A 63 -31.36 -19.66 -41.92
C THR A 63 -30.91 -18.25 -42.31
N ALA A 64 -29.67 -18.13 -42.80
CA ALA A 64 -29.14 -16.88 -43.34
C ALA A 64 -29.44 -16.74 -44.83
N THR A 65 -30.28 -15.77 -45.19
CA THR A 65 -30.51 -15.33 -46.56
C THR A 65 -29.31 -14.50 -47.04
N VAL A 66 -28.68 -14.90 -48.13
CA VAL A 66 -27.54 -14.18 -48.74
C VAL A 66 -28.07 -13.04 -49.60
N THR A 67 -27.83 -11.80 -49.17
CA THR A 67 -28.02 -10.59 -49.98
C THR A 67 -26.65 -10.08 -50.44
N THR A 68 -26.48 -9.97 -51.76
CA THR A 68 -25.30 -9.41 -52.44
C THR A 68 -25.09 -7.92 -52.12
N VAL A 69 -23.91 -7.56 -51.62
CA VAL A 69 -23.48 -6.19 -51.28
C VAL A 69 -22.48 -5.67 -52.33
N PRO A 70 -22.56 -4.39 -52.77
CA PRO A 70 -21.62 -3.81 -53.74
C PRO A 70 -20.17 -3.63 -53.20
N PRO A 71 -19.17 -3.45 -54.09
CA PRO A 71 -17.76 -3.34 -53.67
C PRO A 71 -17.50 -2.06 -52.86
N ARG A 72 -16.91 -2.24 -51.67
CA ARG A 72 -16.49 -1.19 -50.75
C ARG A 72 -15.19 -0.55 -51.24
N ALA A 73 -15.18 0.79 -51.33
CA ALA A 73 -13.97 1.56 -51.58
C ALA A 73 -12.91 1.29 -50.50
N THR A 74 -11.68 1.03 -50.94
CA THR A 74 -10.51 0.80 -50.08
C THR A 74 -10.10 2.09 -49.36
N PRO A 75 -10.07 2.14 -48.01
CA PRO A 75 -9.44 3.25 -47.32
C PRO A 75 -7.91 3.15 -47.50
N THR A 76 -7.33 4.18 -48.12
CA THR A 76 -5.88 4.40 -48.14
C THR A 76 -5.38 4.59 -46.71
N SER A 77 -4.79 3.56 -46.11
CA SER A 77 -4.11 3.67 -44.83
C SER A 77 -2.84 4.49 -44.99
N ARG A 78 -2.92 5.78 -44.67
CA ARG A 78 -1.73 6.63 -44.47
C ARG A 78 -1.02 6.10 -43.23
N GLY A 79 0.16 5.51 -43.42
CA GLY A 79 0.99 4.98 -42.34
C GLY A 79 1.23 6.06 -41.27
N GLY A 80 0.58 5.90 -40.12
CA GLY A 80 0.90 6.65 -38.93
C GLY A 80 2.22 6.14 -38.39
N SER A 81 3.21 7.03 -38.28
CA SER A 81 4.43 6.76 -37.52
C SER A 81 4.02 6.37 -36.10
N SER A 82 4.27 5.11 -35.72
CA SER A 82 4.02 4.64 -34.36
C SER A 82 5.00 5.36 -33.44
N ALA A 83 4.54 6.46 -32.85
CA ALA A 83 5.25 7.08 -31.74
C ALA A 83 5.37 6.01 -30.65
N ALA A 84 6.60 5.65 -30.30
CA ALA A 84 6.87 4.73 -29.21
C ALA A 84 6.12 5.22 -27.97
N THR A 85 5.14 4.45 -27.52
CA THR A 85 4.35 4.78 -26.34
C THR A 85 5.23 4.51 -25.13
N THR A 86 5.92 5.55 -24.63
CA THR A 86 6.66 5.46 -23.37
C THR A 86 5.68 5.09 -22.27
N THR A 87 5.84 3.91 -21.67
CA THR A 87 5.03 3.48 -20.54
C THR A 87 5.29 4.41 -19.36
N VAL A 88 4.25 5.14 -18.93
CA VAL A 88 4.35 6.05 -17.78
C VAL A 88 4.18 5.28 -16.48
N VAL A 89 5.11 5.49 -15.54
CA VAL A 89 5.22 4.68 -14.32
C VAL A 89 5.44 5.51 -13.06
N ILE A 90 5.15 4.90 -11.93
CA ILE A 90 5.71 5.23 -10.61
C ILE A 90 6.45 4.01 -10.09
N TYR A 91 7.37 4.17 -9.15
CA TYR A 91 8.14 3.05 -8.61
C TYR A 91 7.59 2.65 -7.25
N GLY A 92 7.40 1.36 -7.04
CA GLY A 92 7.05 0.78 -5.75
C GLY A 92 8.25 0.68 -4.81
N CYS A 93 7.97 0.29 -3.56
CA CYS A 93 8.98 0.09 -2.53
C CYS A 93 10.01 -1.01 -2.85
N ASP A 94 9.66 -1.94 -3.74
CA ASP A 94 10.53 -3.00 -4.26
C ASP A 94 11.37 -2.55 -5.46
N GLY A 95 11.31 -1.26 -5.80
CA GLY A 95 11.98 -0.68 -6.96
C GLY A 95 11.37 -1.08 -8.30
N ARG A 96 10.19 -1.70 -8.31
CA ARG A 96 9.54 -2.08 -9.56
C ARG A 96 8.73 -0.91 -10.13
N PRO A 97 8.87 -0.61 -11.43
CA PRO A 97 8.01 0.35 -12.09
C PRO A 97 6.60 -0.24 -12.25
N VAL A 98 5.58 0.53 -11.88
CA VAL A 98 4.17 0.18 -11.99
C VAL A 98 3.39 1.31 -12.68
N GLY A 99 2.51 0.94 -13.61
CA GLY A 99 1.60 1.87 -14.29
C GLY A 99 0.20 1.80 -13.69
N GLN A 100 -0.41 2.96 -13.40
CA GLN A 100 -1.78 3.10 -12.89
C GLN A 100 -2.17 2.06 -11.82
N PRO A 101 -1.36 1.88 -10.76
CA PRO A 101 -1.61 0.77 -9.84
C PRO A 101 -2.92 0.97 -9.09
N ALA A 102 -3.69 -0.12 -8.93
CA ALA A 102 -4.90 -0.12 -8.08
C ALA A 102 -4.57 -0.06 -6.58
N THR A 103 -3.36 -0.45 -6.19
CA THR A 103 -2.85 -0.44 -4.82
C THR A 103 -1.41 0.04 -4.78
N PHE A 104 -1.03 0.84 -3.78
CA PHE A 104 0.32 1.39 -3.70
C PHE A 104 0.76 1.59 -2.24
N ILE A 105 1.90 1.03 -1.83
CA ILE A 105 2.43 1.19 -0.46
C ILE A 105 3.07 2.58 -0.34
N LEU A 106 2.69 3.34 0.69
CA LEU A 106 3.21 4.69 0.96
C LEU A 106 4.41 4.70 1.91
N PHE A 107 4.45 3.77 2.87
CA PHE A 107 5.56 3.65 3.83
C PHE A 107 6.30 2.34 3.62
N CYS A 108 7.44 2.42 2.94
CA CYS A 108 8.15 1.23 2.47
C CYS A 108 8.78 0.36 3.56
N GLY A 109 9.04 0.92 4.75
CA GLY A 109 9.69 0.17 5.84
C GLY A 109 8.77 -0.83 6.54
N ASP A 110 7.50 -0.47 6.70
CA ASP A 110 6.56 -1.20 7.56
C ASP A 110 5.17 -1.40 6.93
N ALA A 111 4.95 -0.87 5.73
CA ALA A 111 3.63 -0.78 5.10
C ALA A 111 2.55 -0.18 6.03
N GLY A 112 2.95 0.77 6.89
CA GLY A 112 2.08 1.45 7.85
C GLY A 112 0.91 2.19 7.21
N ALA A 113 1.07 2.60 5.94
CA ALA A 113 0.01 3.15 5.11
C ALA A 113 0.12 2.66 3.66
N ALA A 114 -1.04 2.47 3.04
CA ALA A 114 -1.17 2.08 1.64
C ALA A 114 -2.42 2.69 1.02
N LEU A 115 -2.35 2.92 -0.29
CA LEU A 115 -3.47 3.30 -1.13
C LEU A 115 -4.14 2.05 -1.69
N GLN A 116 -5.47 2.05 -1.76
CA GLN A 116 -6.27 0.91 -2.21
C GLN A 116 -7.40 1.36 -3.14
N SER A 117 -7.81 0.46 -4.04
CA SER A 117 -8.90 0.65 -5.01
C SER A 117 -8.79 1.95 -5.79
N LEU A 118 -7.58 2.27 -6.25
CA LEU A 118 -7.31 3.50 -7.00
C LEU A 118 -7.88 3.42 -8.42
N ALA A 119 -8.77 4.37 -8.73
CA ALA A 119 -9.31 4.58 -10.06
C ALA A 119 -8.67 5.84 -10.69
N TRP A 120 -7.67 5.64 -11.54
CA TRP A 120 -6.89 6.72 -12.15
C TRP A 120 -7.59 7.38 -13.34
N THR A 121 -7.35 8.68 -13.48
CA THR A 121 -7.72 9.52 -14.63
C THR A 121 -6.54 10.41 -15.00
N GLY A 122 -6.39 10.70 -16.30
CA GLY A 122 -5.31 11.58 -16.78
C GLY A 122 -3.89 10.99 -16.76
N TRP A 123 -3.74 9.68 -16.55
CA TRP A 123 -2.42 9.04 -16.53
C TRP A 123 -1.64 9.24 -17.82
N GLY A 124 -0.36 9.55 -17.68
CA GLY A 124 0.52 9.93 -18.77
C GLY A 124 0.47 11.42 -19.15
N GLY A 125 -0.47 12.19 -18.58
CA GLY A 125 -0.45 13.65 -18.66
C GLY A 125 0.52 14.31 -17.65
N PRO A 126 0.63 15.65 -17.65
CA PRO A 126 1.48 16.40 -16.69
C PRO A 126 1.17 16.07 -15.22
N SER A 127 -0.08 15.72 -14.94
CA SER A 127 -0.57 15.15 -13.70
C SER A 127 -1.62 14.08 -13.97
N ALA A 128 -1.84 13.21 -12.98
CA ALA A 128 -2.91 12.23 -12.98
C ALA A 128 -3.54 12.15 -11.59
N THR A 129 -4.83 11.83 -11.54
CA THR A 129 -5.59 11.81 -10.28
C THR A 129 -6.31 10.48 -10.13
N ALA A 130 -6.33 9.93 -8.92
CA ALA A 130 -7.13 8.76 -8.56
C ALA A 130 -8.03 9.03 -7.37
N ALA A 131 -9.24 8.49 -7.43
CA ALA A 131 -10.08 8.29 -6.24
C ALA A 131 -9.82 6.88 -5.70
N GLY A 132 -9.87 6.72 -4.38
CA GLY A 132 -9.72 5.43 -3.72
C GLY A 132 -9.73 5.56 -2.19
N TRP A 133 -8.92 4.76 -1.53
CA TRP A 133 -8.85 4.70 -0.07
C TRP A 133 -7.41 4.78 0.43
N LEU A 134 -7.20 5.55 1.49
CA LEU A 134 -6.00 5.51 2.31
C LEU A 134 -6.23 4.54 3.46
N ARG A 135 -5.52 3.40 3.46
CA ARG A 135 -5.47 2.47 4.58
C ARG A 135 -4.28 2.78 5.47
N GLN A 136 -4.50 2.83 6.77
CA GLN A 136 -3.48 3.01 7.79
C GLN A 136 -3.56 1.89 8.82
N ASN A 137 -2.41 1.42 9.31
CA ASN A 137 -2.36 0.46 10.41
C ASN A 137 -2.76 1.15 11.71
N THR A 138 -3.61 0.51 12.50
CA THR A 138 -3.80 0.89 13.91
C THR A 138 -2.73 0.18 14.73
N CYS A 139 -1.89 0.92 15.46
CA CYS A 139 -0.76 0.36 16.21
C CYS A 139 -0.92 0.50 17.72
N VAL A 140 -2.10 0.16 18.24
CA VAL A 140 -2.38 0.22 19.69
C VAL A 140 -2.69 -1.21 20.18
N PRO A 141 -1.94 -1.76 21.17
CA PRO A 141 -0.74 -1.21 21.80
C PRO A 141 0.54 -1.37 20.96
N ASN A 142 0.51 -2.20 19.92
CA ASN A 142 1.60 -2.37 18.97
C ASN A 142 1.04 -2.79 17.60
N CYS A 143 1.83 -2.67 16.53
CA CYS A 143 1.36 -2.93 15.17
C CYS A 143 1.07 -4.42 14.87
N ALA A 144 1.61 -5.37 15.66
CA ALA A 144 1.31 -6.81 15.47
C ALA A 144 -0.06 -7.20 16.05
N ALA A 145 -0.52 -6.50 17.08
CA ALA A 145 -1.80 -6.74 17.73
C ALA A 145 -2.94 -5.87 17.17
N GLY A 146 -2.61 -4.79 16.47
CA GLY A 146 -3.59 -3.88 15.90
C GLY A 146 -4.14 -4.33 14.55
N GLY A 147 -4.93 -3.48 13.91
CA GLY A 147 -5.60 -3.76 12.65
C GLY A 147 -5.32 -2.68 11.62
N SER A 148 -6.36 -2.31 10.87
CA SER A 148 -6.28 -1.19 9.94
C SER A 148 -7.59 -0.43 9.84
N VAL A 149 -7.46 0.86 9.58
CA VAL A 149 -8.57 1.78 9.30
C VAL A 149 -8.38 2.37 7.91
N SER A 150 -9.47 2.62 7.20
CA SER A 150 -9.45 3.19 5.85
C SER A 150 -10.27 4.47 5.76
N TYR A 151 -9.74 5.45 5.02
CA TYR A 151 -10.34 6.76 4.79
C TYR A 151 -10.50 6.98 3.28
N PRO A 152 -11.62 7.55 2.80
CA PRO A 152 -11.74 7.97 1.41
C PRO A 152 -10.61 8.94 1.07
N ALA A 153 -9.96 8.73 -0.07
CA ALA A 153 -8.81 9.51 -0.47
C ALA A 153 -8.83 9.88 -1.96
N THR A 154 -8.29 11.06 -2.25
CA THR A 154 -7.92 11.50 -3.58
C THR A 154 -6.40 11.57 -3.66
N VAL A 155 -5.83 10.99 -4.71
CA VAL A 155 -4.38 10.93 -4.94
C VAL A 155 -4.07 11.69 -6.22
N THR A 156 -3.11 12.59 -6.19
CA THR A 156 -2.63 13.32 -7.37
C THR A 156 -1.15 13.04 -7.55
N VAL A 157 -0.75 12.55 -8.72
CA VAL A 157 0.66 12.44 -9.11
C VAL A 157 1.01 13.50 -10.15
N SER A 158 2.24 14.00 -10.10
CA SER A 158 2.71 15.08 -10.97
C SER A 158 4.23 15.01 -11.18
N GLY A 159 4.76 15.96 -11.96
CA GLY A 159 6.19 16.01 -12.27
C GLY A 159 6.62 14.94 -13.26
N LEU A 160 5.80 14.67 -14.28
CA LEU A 160 6.10 13.68 -15.31
C LEU A 160 7.39 14.03 -16.06
N THR A 161 8.46 13.28 -15.80
CA THR A 161 9.78 13.47 -16.42
C THR A 161 10.33 12.12 -16.85
N GLY A 162 10.70 11.97 -18.12
CA GLY A 162 11.26 10.71 -18.65
C GLY A 162 10.34 9.50 -18.48
N GLY A 163 9.02 9.71 -18.55
CA GLY A 163 8.04 8.63 -18.36
C GLY A 163 7.77 8.26 -16.88
N ARG A 164 8.22 9.06 -15.91
CA ARG A 164 7.99 8.80 -14.49
C ARG A 164 7.40 10.02 -13.78
N TYR A 165 6.36 9.81 -12.96
CA TYR A 165 5.93 10.84 -12.01
C TYR A 165 6.88 10.91 -10.81
N THR A 166 7.22 12.12 -10.36
CA THR A 166 8.19 12.34 -9.28
C THR A 166 7.56 12.82 -7.98
N SER A 167 6.29 13.18 -8.00
CA SER A 167 5.57 13.72 -6.84
C SER A 167 4.21 13.06 -6.71
N MET A 168 3.76 12.87 -5.47
CA MET A 168 2.43 12.37 -5.13
C MET A 168 1.87 13.16 -3.95
N HIS A 169 0.66 13.66 -4.08
CA HIS A 169 -0.14 14.26 -3.02
C HIS A 169 -1.30 13.32 -2.70
N VAL A 170 -1.52 13.03 -1.42
CA VAL A 170 -2.65 12.26 -0.92
C VAL A 170 -3.51 13.18 -0.06
N ASN A 171 -4.79 13.27 -0.37
CA ASN A 171 -5.79 14.01 0.42
C ASN A 171 -6.86 13.04 0.92
N ALA A 172 -6.96 12.89 2.24
CA ALA A 172 -7.92 12.04 2.94
C ALA A 172 -8.54 12.84 4.12
N PRO A 173 -9.56 13.67 3.89
CA PRO A 173 -10.02 14.69 4.86
C PRO A 173 -10.51 14.14 6.21
N SER A 174 -10.93 12.88 6.26
CA SER A 174 -11.40 12.21 7.49
C SER A 174 -10.29 11.47 8.25
N ALA A 175 -9.08 11.41 7.70
CA ALA A 175 -7.93 10.83 8.38
C ALA A 175 -7.36 11.80 9.43
N PRO A 176 -6.67 11.30 10.47
CA PRO A 176 -5.98 12.14 11.46
C PRO A 176 -4.97 13.09 10.83
N THR A 177 -4.34 12.67 9.73
CA THR A 177 -3.49 13.51 8.89
C THR A 177 -4.20 13.69 7.54
N PRO A 178 -4.89 14.83 7.32
CA PRO A 178 -5.81 14.98 6.20
C PRO A 178 -5.10 15.06 4.85
N SER A 179 -3.83 15.46 4.82
CA SER A 179 -3.03 15.49 3.60
C SER A 179 -1.60 15.05 3.83
N SER A 180 -0.97 14.47 2.81
CA SER A 180 0.44 14.06 2.86
C SER A 180 1.05 14.16 1.47
N ASP A 181 2.27 14.69 1.41
CA ASP A 181 3.05 14.83 0.19
C ASP A 181 4.21 13.83 0.18
N PHE A 182 4.50 13.28 -0.99
CA PHE A 182 5.54 12.28 -1.19
C PHE A 182 6.39 12.62 -2.41
N LYS A 183 7.71 12.48 -2.29
CA LYS A 183 8.62 12.37 -3.43
C LYS A 183 8.62 10.91 -3.88
N LEU A 184 8.44 10.69 -5.19
CA LEU A 184 8.49 9.36 -5.80
C LEU A 184 9.90 9.10 -6.34
N GLY A 185 10.69 8.36 -5.56
CA GLY A 185 12.02 7.91 -5.95
C GLY A 185 11.99 6.59 -6.70
N LEU A 186 13.17 6.09 -7.08
CA LEU A 186 13.32 4.78 -7.72
C LEU A 186 13.04 3.59 -6.78
N ASN A 187 13.07 3.81 -5.46
CA ASN A 187 12.82 2.80 -4.43
C ASN A 187 11.51 3.07 -3.68
N GLY A 188 10.55 3.74 -4.32
CA GLY A 188 9.26 4.04 -3.73
C GLY A 188 9.08 5.49 -3.24
N PRO A 189 7.92 5.75 -2.62
CA PRO A 189 7.59 7.05 -2.04
C PRO A 189 8.39 7.35 -0.77
N VAL A 190 8.76 8.62 -0.61
CA VAL A 190 9.38 9.17 0.59
C VAL A 190 8.58 10.39 1.01
N ILE A 191 8.17 10.45 2.28
CA ILE A 191 7.37 11.58 2.79
C ILE A 191 8.14 12.89 2.65
N SER A 192 7.49 13.90 2.08
CA SER A 192 7.97 15.28 2.05
C SER A 192 7.47 15.96 3.33
N ARG A 193 8.40 16.44 4.15
CA ARG A 193 8.05 17.31 5.29
C ARG A 193 7.85 18.74 4.84
#